data_AF-A0A429IM45-F1
#
_entry.id   AF-A0A429IM45-F1
#
_cell.length_a   1.000
_cell.length_b   1.000
_cell.length_c   1.000
_cell.angle_alpha   90.00
_cell.angle_beta   90.00
_cell.angle_gamma   90.00
#
_symmetry.space_group_name_H-M   'P 1'
#
loop_
_entity.id
_entity.type
_entity.pdbx_description
1 polymer ?
#
loop_
_entity_poly.entity_id
_entity_poly.type
_entity_poly.pdbx_seq_one_letter_code
_entity_poly.pdbx_strand_id
1 'polypeptide(L)'
;HGTPVQLAPLAFGTLFDRTPGVELFQIEQTTPTTLRVRLLPATDADPDHVWHSTRLELTRLLTDNKLDHIAIQRADEPPRQTPGGKYRTVIPFDQPHTRP
;
A
#
# COMPACT_ATOMS: atom_id res chain seq x y z
N HIS A 1 23.42 7.49 -12.41
CA HIS A 1 23.00 7.08 -11.05
C HIS A 1 21.61 7.64 -10.80
N GLY A 2 20.62 6.78 -10.52
CA GLY A 2 19.26 7.21 -10.17
C GLY A 2 19.14 7.41 -8.67
N THR A 3 18.64 8.56 -8.23
CA THR A 3 18.37 8.82 -6.81
C THR A 3 17.20 7.96 -6.35
N PRO A 4 17.28 7.29 -5.19
CA PRO A 4 16.14 6.56 -4.65
C PRO A 4 14.99 7.53 -4.38
N VAL A 5 13.83 7.26 -4.99
CA VAL A 5 12.59 8.00 -4.73
C VAL A 5 11.97 7.45 -3.46
N GLN A 6 11.76 8.31 -2.47
CA GLN A 6 11.05 7.96 -1.25
C GLN A 6 9.65 8.54 -1.27
N LEU A 7 8.65 7.69 -1.07
CA LEU A 7 7.27 8.12 -0.91
C LEU A 7 6.92 8.14 0.58
N ALA A 8 6.46 9.29 1.06
CA ALA A 8 6.11 9.45 2.47
C ALA A 8 4.89 8.59 2.83
N PRO A 9 4.87 7.92 4.01
CA PRO A 9 3.71 7.14 4.45
C PRO A 9 2.39 7.91 4.43
N LEU A 10 2.43 9.23 4.67
CA LEU A 10 1.27 10.12 4.66
C LEU A 10 0.59 10.19 3.27
N ALA A 11 1.34 10.02 2.18
CA ALA A 11 0.78 10.03 0.84
C ALA A 11 -0.21 8.87 0.64
N PHE A 12 0.11 7.70 1.19
CA PHE A 12 -0.79 6.55 1.18
C PHE A 12 -2.01 6.81 2.06
N GLY A 13 -1.82 7.28 3.30
CA GLY A 13 -2.94 7.60 4.21
C GLY A 13 -3.95 8.56 3.56
N THR A 14 -3.45 9.64 2.96
CA THR A 14 -4.31 10.62 2.25
C THR A 14 -5.09 10.00 1.08
N LEU A 15 -4.48 9.07 0.35
CA LEU A 15 -5.13 8.38 -0.76
C LEU A 15 -6.28 7.50 -0.26
N PHE A 16 -6.02 6.68 0.76
CA PHE A 16 -7.03 5.75 1.29
C PHE A 16 -8.16 6.46 2.03
N ASP A 17 -7.88 7.53 2.76
CA ASP A 17 -8.91 8.36 3.41
C ASP A 17 -9.90 8.96 2.39
N ARG A 18 -9.48 9.12 1.13
CA ARG A 18 -10.31 9.63 0.03
C ARG A 18 -10.88 8.53 -0.86
N THR A 19 -10.55 7.26 -0.62
CA THR A 19 -11.03 6.13 -1.42
C THR A 19 -12.32 5.58 -0.78
N PRO A 20 -13.49 5.75 -1.42
CA PRO A 20 -14.75 5.30 -0.84
C PRO A 20 -14.78 3.77 -0.63
N GLY A 21 -15.39 3.35 0.49
CA GLY A 21 -15.58 1.94 0.79
C GLY A 21 -14.37 1.23 1.39
N VAL A 22 -13.26 1.92 1.65
CA VAL A 22 -12.13 1.38 2.43
C VAL A 22 -12.34 1.71 3.91
N GLU A 23 -12.46 0.69 4.75
CA GLU A 23 -12.53 0.83 6.21
C GLU A 23 -11.14 0.81 6.84
N LEU A 24 -10.30 -0.15 6.43
CA LEU A 24 -8.89 -0.24 6.82
C LEU A 24 -8.03 -0.67 5.64
N PHE A 25 -6.77 -0.25 5.65
CA PHE A 25 -5.79 -0.66 4.65
C PHE A 25 -4.45 -0.99 5.30
N GLN A 26 -3.64 -1.77 4.60
CA GLN A 26 -2.25 -1.99 4.91
C GLN A 26 -1.46 -2.22 3.61
N ILE A 27 -0.38 -1.48 3.43
CA ILE A 27 0.58 -1.65 2.34
C ILE A 27 1.84 -2.30 2.89
N GLU A 28 2.24 -3.39 2.25
CA GLU A 28 3.48 -4.10 2.48
C GLU A 28 4.35 -3.98 1.23
N GLN A 29 5.53 -3.39 1.34
CA GLN A 29 6.52 -3.49 0.27
C GLN A 29 7.23 -4.84 0.42
N THR A 30 6.93 -5.77 -0.47
CA THR A 30 7.41 -7.17 -0.39
C THR A 30 8.71 -7.39 -1.15
N THR A 31 8.99 -6.55 -2.13
CA THR A 31 10.26 -6.46 -2.86
C THR A 31 10.56 -4.99 -3.14
N PRO A 32 11.77 -4.61 -3.60
CA PRO A 32 12.05 -3.23 -3.99
C PRO A 32 11.05 -2.64 -5.00
N THR A 33 10.42 -3.49 -5.82
CA THR A 33 9.51 -3.08 -6.90
C THR A 33 8.10 -3.64 -6.77
N THR A 34 7.67 -4.10 -5.59
CA THR A 34 6.33 -4.67 -5.39
C THR A 34 5.69 -4.18 -4.11
N LEU A 35 4.48 -3.64 -4.25
CA LEU A 35 3.57 -3.32 -3.15
C LEU A 35 2.43 -4.34 -3.11
N ARG A 36 2.28 -5.00 -1.96
CA ARG A 36 1.14 -5.84 -1.63
C ARG A 36 0.17 -5.03 -0.78
N VAL A 37 -1.10 -5.00 -1.18
CA VAL A 37 -2.13 -4.17 -0.57
C VAL A 37 -3.20 -5.07 0.04
N ARG A 38 -3.39 -4.94 1.35
CA ARG A 38 -4.48 -5.55 2.11
C ARG A 38 -5.56 -4.51 2.34
N LEU A 39 -6.81 -4.88 2.10
CA LEU A 39 -7.97 -4.01 2.29
C LEU A 39 -8.97 -4.70 3.20
N LEU A 40 -9.58 -3.92 4.07
CA LEU A 40 -10.85 -4.23 4.70
C LEU A 40 -11.88 -3.27 4.08
N PRO A 41 -12.74 -3.77 3.16
CA PRO A 41 -13.86 -3.00 2.66
C PRO A 41 -14.88 -2.72 3.78
N ALA A 42 -15.60 -1.60 3.67
CA ALA A 42 -16.77 -1.35 4.51
C ALA A 42 -17.84 -2.42 4.28
N THR A 43 -18.72 -2.63 5.28
CA THR A 43 -19.72 -3.72 5.28
C THR A 43 -20.67 -3.70 4.07
N ASP A 44 -20.97 -2.53 3.51
CA ASP A 44 -21.85 -2.32 2.36
C ASP A 44 -21.11 -2.13 1.03
N ALA A 45 -19.78 -2.18 1.04
CA ALA A 45 -18.95 -1.96 -0.15
C ALA A 45 -18.64 -3.27 -0.87
N ASP A 46 -18.66 -3.23 -2.21
CA ASP A 46 -18.19 -4.33 -3.05
C ASP A 46 -16.65 -4.41 -3.00
N PRO A 47 -16.06 -5.51 -2.49
CA PRO A 47 -14.61 -5.67 -2.38
C PRO A 47 -13.85 -5.53 -3.71
N ASP A 48 -14.43 -5.98 -4.83
CA ASP A 48 -13.78 -5.91 -6.13
C ASP A 48 -13.79 -4.49 -6.68
N HIS A 49 -14.88 -3.76 -6.47
CA HIS A 49 -14.96 -2.34 -6.83
C HIS A 49 -14.01 -1.47 -6.00
N VAL A 50 -13.94 -1.72 -4.68
CA VAL A 50 -12.99 -1.05 -3.78
C VAL A 50 -11.55 -1.34 -4.17
N TRP A 51 -11.23 -2.60 -4.51
CA TRP A 51 -9.92 -2.98 -5.01
C TRP A 51 -9.57 -2.27 -6.32
N HIS A 52 -10.48 -2.25 -7.28
CA HIS A 52 -10.26 -1.61 -8.58
C HIS A 52 -9.97 -0.11 -8.42
N SER A 53 -10.79 0.58 -7.63
CA SER A 53 -10.62 2.02 -7.33
C SER A 53 -9.30 2.30 -6.62
N THR A 54 -8.99 1.52 -5.58
CA THR A 54 -7.72 1.62 -4.85
C THR A 54 -6.52 1.45 -5.79
N ARG A 55 -6.54 0.42 -6.64
CA ARG A 55 -5.44 0.13 -7.56
C ARG A 55 -5.23 1.28 -8.55
N LEU A 56 -6.31 1.85 -9.08
CA LEU A 56 -6.26 2.98 -9.99
C LEU A 56 -5.57 4.20 -9.35
N GLU A 57 -6.03 4.60 -8.15
CA GLU A 57 -5.46 5.74 -7.44
C GLU A 57 -4.00 5.50 -7.04
N LEU A 58 -3.65 4.28 -6.60
CA LEU A 58 -2.26 3.95 -6.29
C LEU A 58 -1.37 3.99 -7.53
N THR A 59 -1.84 3.48 -8.68
CA THR A 59 -1.10 3.57 -9.94
C THR A 59 -0.86 5.03 -10.33
N ARG A 60 -1.84 5.91 -10.16
CA ARG A 60 -1.68 7.35 -10.40
C ARG A 60 -0.63 7.97 -9.47
N LEU A 61 -0.75 7.74 -8.15
CA LEU A 61 0.20 8.24 -7.16
C LEU A 61 1.63 7.80 -7.47
N LEU A 62 1.83 6.53 -7.83
CA LEU A 62 3.14 6.01 -8.19
C LEU A 62 3.67 6.64 -9.48
N THR A 63 2.84 6.74 -10.51
CA THR A 63 3.21 7.35 -11.80
C THR A 63 3.61 8.82 -11.64
N ASP A 64 2.84 9.59 -10.87
CA ASP A 64 3.13 11.01 -10.58
C ASP A 64 4.48 11.19 -9.86
N ASN A 65 4.92 10.16 -9.14
CA ASN A 65 6.20 10.11 -8.45
C ASN A 65 7.30 9.35 -9.23
N LYS A 66 7.08 9.03 -10.51
CA LYS A 66 8.03 8.30 -11.39
C LYS A 66 8.35 6.87 -10.89
N LEU A 67 7.36 6.24 -10.27
CA LEU A 67 7.38 4.89 -9.71
C LEU A 67 6.46 3.95 -10.50
N ASP A 68 6.24 4.21 -11.79
CA ASP A 68 5.37 3.42 -12.68
C ASP A 68 5.82 1.96 -12.87
N HIS A 69 7.10 1.67 -12.59
CA HIS A 69 7.68 0.33 -12.60
C HIS A 69 7.31 -0.53 -11.37
N ILE A 70 6.66 0.04 -10.35
CA ILE A 70 6.27 -0.67 -9.14
C ILE A 70 5.00 -1.49 -9.39
N ALA A 71 5.07 -2.81 -9.17
CA ALA A 71 3.93 -3.70 -9.27
C ALA A 71 3.02 -3.58 -8.04
N ILE A 72 1.70 -3.52 -8.26
CA ILE A 72 0.68 -3.51 -7.20
C ILE A 72 -0.06 -4.84 -7.20
N GLN A 73 -0.10 -5.51 -6.05
CA GLN A 73 -0.76 -6.81 -5.85
C GLN A 73 -1.83 -6.72 -4.78
N ARG A 74 -2.99 -7.36 -5.01
CA ARG A 74 -4.01 -7.56 -3.99
C ARG A 74 -3.58 -8.66 -3.04
N ALA A 75 -3.78 -8.48 -1.75
CA ALA A 75 -3.77 -9.55 -0.78
C ALA A 75 -5.20 -10.05 -0.52
N ASP A 76 -5.35 -11.36 -0.36
CA ASP A 76 -6.64 -11.96 -0.01
C ASP A 76 -6.96 -11.84 1.48
N GLU A 77 -5.94 -11.67 2.34
CA GLU A 77 -6.15 -11.55 3.78
C GLU A 77 -6.27 -10.08 4.24
N PRO A 78 -7.04 -9.80 5.32
CA PRO A 78 -7.26 -8.43 5.81
C PRO A 78 -5.97 -7.82 6.42
N PRO A 79 -5.98 -6.50 6.69
CA PRO A 79 -4.94 -5.82 7.45
C PRO A 79 -4.66 -6.50 8.79
N ARG A 80 -3.38 -6.64 9.13
CA ARG A 80 -2.95 -7.32 10.36
C ARG A 80 -2.53 -6.33 11.44
N GLN A 81 -2.88 -6.65 12.69
CA GLN A 81 -2.41 -5.94 13.87
C GLN A 81 -0.98 -6.35 14.22
N THR A 82 -0.26 -5.42 14.84
CA THR A 82 1.01 -5.68 15.52
C THR A 82 0.77 -6.43 16.84
N PRO A 83 1.80 -7.04 17.46
CA PRO A 83 1.65 -7.68 18.77
C PRO A 83 1.06 -6.78 19.86
N GLY A 84 1.20 -5.46 19.74
CA GLY A 84 0.59 -4.46 20.64
C GLY A 84 -0.84 -4.05 20.27
N GLY A 85 -1.52 -4.77 19.36
CA GLY A 85 -2.89 -4.50 18.93
C GLY A 85 -3.06 -3.33 17.95
N LYS A 86 -2.00 -2.57 17.65
CA LYS A 86 -2.06 -1.44 16.72
C LYS A 86 -1.94 -1.90 15.27
N TYR A 87 -2.63 -1.23 14.35
CA TYR A 87 -2.42 -1.38 12.92
C TYR A 87 -1.25 -0.53 12.45
N ARG A 88 -0.27 -1.16 11.77
CA ARG A 88 0.76 -0.45 11.02
C ARG A 88 0.33 -0.43 9.55
N THR A 89 -0.03 0.74 9.03
CA THR A 89 -0.60 0.88 7.69
C THR A 89 0.44 0.78 6.58
N VAL A 90 1.71 1.09 6.85
CA VAL A 90 2.81 0.97 5.88
C VAL A 90 3.95 0.15 6.48
N ILE A 91 4.27 -0.96 5.83
CA ILE A 91 5.35 -1.89 6.18
C ILE A 91 6.38 -1.82 5.04
N PRO A 92 7.53 -1.17 5.25
CA PRO A 92 8.57 -1.05 4.22
C PRO A 92 9.28 -2.39 4.00
N PHE A 93 9.90 -2.54 2.84
CA PHE A 93 10.77 -3.67 2.57
C PHE A 93 12.04 -3.51 3.39
N ASP A 94 12.28 -4.45 4.30
CA ASP A 94 13.52 -4.50 5.06
C ASP A 94 14.59 -5.16 4.19
N GLN A 95 15.37 -4.36 3.46
CA GLN A 95 16.57 -4.89 2.82
C GLN A 95 17.53 -5.31 3.93
N PRO A 96 17.99 -6.58 3.97
CA PRO A 96 19.06 -6.94 4.88
C PRO A 96 20.26 -6.07 4.54
N HIS A 97 20.59 -5.16 5.46
CA HIS A 97 21.79 -4.34 5.34
C HIS A 97 22.99 -5.30 5.37
N THR A 98 23.57 -5.58 4.20
CA THR A 98 24.87 -6.24 4.14
C THR A 98 25.88 -5.26 4.71
N ARG A 99 26.16 -5.35 6.01
CA ARG A 99 27.29 -4.64 6.60
C ARG A 99 28.56 -5.33 6.10
N PRO A 100 29.55 -4.59 5.57
CA PRO A 100 30.84 -5.14 5.19
C PRO A 100 31.59 -5.71 6.39
#